data_AF-A0A4U1JEM8-F1
#
_entry.id   AF-A0A4U1JEM8-F1
#
_cell.length_a   1.000
_cell.length_b   1.000
_cell.length_c   1.000
_cell.angle_alpha   90.00
_cell.angle_beta   90.00
_cell.angle_gamma   90.00
#
_symmetry.space_group_name_H-M   'P 1'
#
loop_
_entity.id
_entity.type
_entity.pdbx_description
1 polymer ?
#
loop_
_entity_poly.entity_id
_entity_poly.type
_entity_poly.pdbx_seq_one_letter_code
_entity_poly.pdbx_strand_id
1 'polypeptide(L)'
;MAFWIRQDQFEVLERDVGIAELQRDVIRRLGARSPGCFAIVPERAIAAVARLGAERAARHGLTRLGPVRLFVEMMILFGCAFDDDPLLPWAGAVLAETHPTQAMKAERLHEAMMEYLRAVPGLDQERILAAMRRFEPRATRALSLDVAPEALRAVILQETRALFPERFLVLGPEGEARAADQWARLAEAHGTSGGPAVVYALLASLLGHGFANDPLFAWAGTKLRAGDMQAIVSEAGLYCERVLRFMRKE
;
A
#
# COMPACT_ATOMS: atom_id res chain seq x y z
N MET A 1 -33.32 19.13 -32.93
CA MET A 1 -33.32 19.02 -31.45
C MET A 1 -31.86 18.93 -31.03
N ALA A 2 -31.27 20.01 -30.53
CA ALA A 2 -29.85 20.07 -30.19
C ALA A 2 -29.65 19.60 -28.74
N PHE A 3 -28.87 18.54 -28.54
CA PHE A 3 -28.50 18.02 -27.23
C PHE A 3 -27.39 18.92 -26.66
N TRP A 4 -27.73 19.82 -25.74
CA TRP A 4 -26.75 20.63 -25.03
C TRP A 4 -26.20 19.83 -23.84
N ILE A 5 -25.00 19.28 -24.00
CA ILE A 5 -24.25 18.68 -22.89
C ILE A 5 -23.75 19.84 -22.01
N ARG A 6 -24.10 19.84 -20.72
CA ARG A 6 -23.63 20.88 -19.78
C ARG A 6 -22.13 20.73 -19.56
N GLN A 7 -21.41 21.84 -19.36
CA GLN A 7 -19.96 21.84 -19.16
C GLN A 7 -19.53 20.87 -18.04
N ASP A 8 -20.27 20.84 -16.94
CA ASP A 8 -20.04 19.90 -15.83
C ASP A 8 -20.17 18.42 -16.26
N GLN A 9 -21.06 18.11 -17.21
CA GLN A 9 -21.20 16.75 -17.75
C GLN A 9 -20.05 16.40 -18.69
N PHE A 10 -19.51 17.38 -19.41
CA PHE A 10 -18.34 17.21 -20.28
C PHE A 10 -17.06 17.02 -19.45
N GLU A 11 -16.87 17.79 -18.38
CA GLU A 11 -15.74 17.63 -17.45
C GLU A 11 -15.77 16.28 -16.72
N VAL A 12 -16.97 15.81 -16.32
CA VAL A 12 -17.15 14.46 -15.77
C VAL A 12 -16.82 13.39 -16.83
N LEU A 13 -17.26 13.58 -18.07
CA LEU A 13 -16.97 12.64 -19.16
C LEU A 13 -15.48 12.60 -19.50
N GLU A 14 -14.81 13.75 -19.59
CA GLU A 14 -13.36 13.85 -19.82
C GLU A 14 -12.56 13.25 -18.67
N ARG A 15 -13.01 13.47 -17.43
CA ARG A 15 -12.43 12.83 -16.25
C ARG A 15 -12.60 11.32 -16.30
N ASP A 16 -13.78 10.82 -16.63
CA ASP A 16 -14.06 9.38 -16.71
C ASP A 16 -13.30 8.71 -17.87
N VAL A 17 -13.19 9.37 -19.02
CA VAL A 17 -12.36 8.94 -20.15
C VAL A 17 -10.88 8.91 -19.75
N GLY A 18 -10.40 9.95 -19.07
CA GLY A 18 -9.03 10.02 -18.55
C GLY A 18 -8.72 8.93 -17.52
N ILE A 19 -9.67 8.60 -16.64
CA ILE A 19 -9.56 7.49 -15.69
C ILE A 19 -9.55 6.13 -16.40
N ALA A 20 -10.40 5.94 -17.42
CA ALA A 20 -10.44 4.69 -18.19
C ALA A 20 -9.15 4.48 -19.01
N GLU A 21 -8.59 5.56 -19.58
CA GLU A 21 -7.27 5.52 -20.21
C GLU A 21 -6.18 5.19 -19.21
N LEU A 22 -6.15 5.89 -18.07
CA LEU A 22 -5.21 5.63 -16.99
C LEU A 22 -5.27 4.16 -16.52
N GLN A 23 -6.46 3.62 -16.28
CA GLN A 23 -6.66 2.22 -15.91
C GLN A 23 -6.08 1.26 -16.96
N ARG A 24 -6.46 1.42 -18.24
CA ARG A 24 -5.94 0.57 -19.32
C ARG A 24 -4.43 0.61 -19.39
N ASP A 25 -3.87 1.81 -19.24
CA ASP A 25 -2.43 2.01 -19.36
C ASP A 25 -1.65 1.47 -18.17
N VAL A 26 -2.20 1.53 -16.95
CA VAL A 26 -1.65 0.91 -15.74
C VAL A 26 -1.66 -0.61 -15.87
N ILE A 27 -2.80 -1.20 -16.27
CA ILE A 27 -2.93 -2.64 -16.52
C ILE A 27 -1.90 -3.09 -17.56
N ARG A 28 -1.80 -2.39 -18.68
CA ARG A 28 -0.86 -2.73 -19.76
C ARG A 28 0.59 -2.73 -19.30
N ARG A 29 1.04 -1.68 -18.57
CA ARG A 29 2.46 -1.56 -18.17
C ARG A 29 2.82 -2.48 -17.02
N LEU A 30 1.93 -2.64 -16.05
CA LEU A 30 2.21 -3.51 -14.91
C LEU A 30 2.00 -4.99 -15.26
N GLY A 31 1.03 -5.32 -16.12
CA GLY A 31 0.87 -6.67 -16.67
C GLY A 31 2.07 -7.13 -17.51
N ALA A 32 2.74 -6.21 -18.23
CA ALA A 32 3.96 -6.53 -18.98
C ALA A 32 5.19 -6.75 -18.08
N ARG A 33 5.25 -6.10 -16.90
CA ARG A 33 6.41 -6.15 -15.99
C ARG A 33 6.26 -7.19 -14.88
N SER A 34 5.04 -7.49 -14.46
CA SER A 34 4.74 -8.39 -13.33
C SER A 34 3.38 -9.08 -13.55
N PRO A 35 3.26 -9.94 -14.58
CA PRO A 35 2.00 -10.57 -14.96
C PRO A 35 1.33 -11.34 -13.80
N GLY A 36 2.13 -11.97 -12.92
CA GLY A 36 1.63 -12.75 -11.79
C GLY A 36 0.93 -11.94 -10.69
N CYS A 37 1.45 -10.76 -10.34
CA CYS A 37 0.88 -9.91 -9.29
C CYS A 37 -0.46 -9.29 -9.72
N PHE A 38 -0.66 -9.09 -11.02
CA PHE A 38 -1.90 -8.53 -11.58
C PHE A 38 -2.96 -9.59 -11.90
N ALA A 39 -2.57 -10.84 -12.11
CA ALA A 39 -3.52 -11.93 -12.38
C ALA A 39 -4.51 -12.18 -11.22
N ILE A 40 -4.14 -11.79 -10.00
CA ILE A 40 -4.98 -11.99 -8.80
C ILE A 40 -5.81 -10.76 -8.42
N VAL A 41 -5.57 -9.60 -9.06
CA VAL A 41 -6.27 -8.35 -8.75
C VAL A 41 -7.45 -8.19 -9.71
N PRO A 42 -8.70 -8.10 -9.22
CA PRO A 42 -9.85 -7.85 -10.08
C PRO A 42 -9.73 -6.51 -10.79
N GLU A 43 -10.14 -6.43 -12.06
CA GLU A 43 -10.10 -5.17 -12.84
C GLU A 43 -10.86 -4.02 -12.15
N ARG A 44 -11.99 -4.33 -11.50
CA ARG A 44 -12.76 -3.36 -10.70
C ARG A 44 -11.94 -2.73 -9.56
N ALA A 45 -11.00 -3.48 -8.97
CA ALA A 45 -10.12 -2.97 -7.93
C ALA A 45 -9.10 -2.00 -8.53
N ILE A 46 -8.54 -2.31 -9.71
CA ILE A 46 -7.64 -1.41 -10.43
C ILE A 46 -8.34 -0.10 -10.79
N ALA A 47 -9.58 -0.16 -11.27
CA ALA A 47 -10.40 1.01 -11.54
C ALA A 47 -10.65 1.87 -10.28
N ALA A 48 -10.88 1.22 -9.13
CA ALA A 48 -11.04 1.91 -7.86
C ALA A 48 -9.74 2.57 -7.39
N VAL A 49 -8.59 1.90 -7.52
CA VAL A 49 -7.27 2.49 -7.21
C VAL A 49 -6.95 3.65 -8.13
N ALA A 50 -7.25 3.56 -9.44
CA ALA A 50 -6.99 4.64 -10.38
C ALA A 50 -7.78 5.91 -10.02
N ARG A 51 -9.06 5.77 -9.63
CA ARG A 51 -9.89 6.89 -9.16
C ARG A 51 -9.35 7.49 -7.86
N LEU A 52 -9.10 6.65 -6.87
CA LEU A 52 -8.55 7.07 -5.58
C LEU A 52 -7.19 7.78 -5.77
N GLY A 53 -6.34 7.25 -6.65
CA GLY A 53 -5.02 7.82 -6.90
C GLY A 53 -5.07 9.14 -7.66
N ALA A 54 -5.99 9.32 -8.61
CA ALA A 54 -6.20 10.63 -9.23
C ALA A 54 -6.65 11.68 -8.20
N GLU A 55 -7.55 11.30 -7.28
CA GLU A 55 -8.01 12.19 -6.20
C GLU A 55 -6.90 12.54 -5.21
N ARG A 56 -6.08 11.56 -4.79
CA ARG A 56 -4.96 11.80 -3.88
C ARG A 56 -3.82 12.58 -4.56
N ALA A 57 -3.48 12.24 -5.81
CA ALA A 57 -2.47 12.95 -6.59
C ALA A 57 -2.79 14.44 -6.73
N ALA A 58 -4.06 14.79 -6.94
CA ALA A 58 -4.51 16.18 -7.02
C ALA A 58 -4.24 16.98 -5.72
N ARG A 59 -4.31 16.34 -4.55
CA ARG A 59 -3.99 16.99 -3.25
C ARG A 59 -2.53 17.41 -3.15
N HIS A 60 -1.65 16.77 -3.92
CA HIS A 60 -0.21 17.06 -4.00
C HIS A 60 0.15 17.95 -5.20
N GLY A 61 -0.84 18.49 -5.92
CA GLY A 61 -0.65 19.33 -7.10
C GLY A 61 -0.32 18.56 -8.38
N LEU A 62 -0.52 17.23 -8.40
CA LEU A 62 -0.31 16.39 -9.57
C LEU A 62 -1.63 16.23 -10.34
N THR A 63 -1.72 16.82 -11.53
CA THR A 63 -2.97 16.85 -12.31
C THR A 63 -2.80 16.41 -13.76
N ARG A 64 -1.57 16.35 -14.28
CA ARG A 64 -1.29 15.83 -15.62
C ARG A 64 -1.25 14.31 -15.60
N LEU A 65 -1.65 13.71 -16.73
CA LEU A 65 -1.75 12.26 -16.89
C LEU A 65 -0.47 11.51 -16.48
N GLY A 66 0.72 12.00 -16.87
CA GLY A 66 2.00 11.37 -16.53
C GLY A 66 2.27 11.27 -15.02
N PRO A 67 2.32 12.38 -14.27
CA PRO A 67 2.46 12.37 -12.82
C PRO A 67 1.35 11.61 -12.07
N VAL A 68 0.08 11.79 -12.48
CA VAL A 68 -1.05 11.05 -11.87
C VAL A 68 -0.88 9.55 -12.07
N ARG A 69 -0.43 9.14 -13.26
CA ARG A 69 -0.16 7.74 -13.57
C ARG A 69 0.95 7.16 -12.71
N LEU A 70 2.08 7.86 -12.58
CA LEU A 70 3.16 7.42 -11.68
C LEU A 70 2.63 7.25 -10.25
N PHE A 71 1.81 8.19 -9.76
CA PHE A 71 1.21 8.12 -8.43
C PHE A 71 0.34 6.86 -8.26
N VAL A 72 -0.50 6.54 -9.25
CA VAL A 72 -1.31 5.31 -9.23
C VAL A 72 -0.44 4.04 -9.28
N GLU A 73 0.62 4.03 -10.09
CA GLU A 73 1.55 2.89 -10.14
C GLU A 73 2.23 2.70 -8.76
N MET A 74 2.60 3.79 -8.08
CA MET A 74 3.15 3.74 -6.72
C MET A 74 2.14 3.25 -5.68
N MET A 75 0.87 3.64 -5.77
CA MET A 75 -0.18 3.08 -4.90
C MET A 75 -0.31 1.57 -5.04
N ILE A 76 -0.14 1.03 -6.25
CA ILE A 76 -0.23 -0.42 -6.45
C ILE A 76 1.02 -1.13 -5.91
N LEU A 77 2.19 -0.51 -6.03
CA LEU A 77 3.45 -1.09 -5.55
C LEU A 77 3.62 -1.02 -4.03
N PHE A 78 3.15 0.06 -3.41
CA PHE A 78 3.46 0.40 -2.01
C PHE A 78 2.24 0.47 -1.09
N GLY A 79 1.03 0.38 -1.64
CA GLY A 79 -0.24 0.50 -0.93
C GLY A 79 -0.93 1.85 -1.20
N CYS A 80 -2.26 1.88 -1.06
CA CYS A 80 -3.09 3.04 -1.40
C CYS A 80 -2.82 4.33 -0.61
N ALA A 81 -2.08 4.24 0.49
CA ALA A 81 -1.70 5.35 1.36
C ALA A 81 -0.17 5.52 1.40
N PHE A 82 0.54 5.23 0.31
CA PHE A 82 2.01 5.34 0.29
C PHE A 82 2.52 6.78 0.55
N ASP A 83 1.71 7.79 0.20
CA ASP A 83 2.08 9.21 0.26
C ASP A 83 2.16 9.78 1.67
N ASP A 84 1.55 9.11 2.65
CA ASP A 84 1.64 9.40 4.07
C ASP A 84 2.12 8.18 4.89
N ASP A 85 2.71 7.18 4.22
CA ASP A 85 3.19 5.97 4.88
C ASP A 85 4.46 6.23 5.69
N PRO A 86 4.46 5.90 7.00
CA PRO A 86 5.61 6.12 7.85
C PRO A 86 6.83 5.28 7.42
N LEU A 87 6.64 4.21 6.63
CA LEU A 87 7.74 3.42 6.06
C LEU A 87 8.35 4.03 4.79
N LEU A 88 7.71 5.06 4.23
CA LEU A 88 8.11 5.70 2.97
C LEU A 88 8.26 7.21 3.16
N PRO A 89 9.07 7.68 4.13
CA PRO A 89 9.18 9.10 4.45
C PRO A 89 9.68 9.93 3.26
N TRP A 90 10.45 9.32 2.35
CA TRP A 90 10.89 9.94 1.10
C TRP A 90 9.73 10.31 0.17
N ALA A 91 8.65 9.52 0.13
CA ALA A 91 7.50 9.78 -0.74
C ALA A 91 6.75 11.01 -0.25
N GLY A 92 6.41 11.04 1.04
CA GLY A 92 5.77 12.19 1.68
C GLY A 92 6.61 13.47 1.59
N ALA A 93 7.93 13.35 1.77
CA ALA A 93 8.85 14.49 1.66
C ALA A 93 8.82 15.13 0.26
N VAL A 94 8.95 14.32 -0.81
CA VAL A 94 8.91 14.83 -2.19
C VAL A 94 7.53 15.38 -2.54
N LEU A 95 6.46 14.74 -2.08
CA LEU A 95 5.08 15.17 -2.34
C LEU A 95 4.73 16.49 -1.64
N ALA A 96 5.29 16.73 -0.45
CA ALA A 96 5.10 17.97 0.32
C ALA A 96 5.82 19.20 -0.28
N GLU A 97 6.73 19.02 -1.24
CA GLU A 97 7.44 20.14 -1.86
C GLU A 97 6.48 21.07 -2.63
N THR A 98 6.51 22.36 -2.32
CA THR A 98 5.60 23.36 -2.90
C THR A 98 6.13 24.04 -4.16
N HIS A 99 7.45 24.11 -4.31
CA HIS A 99 8.12 24.86 -5.38
C HIS A 99 8.41 24.11 -6.70
N PRO A 100 8.64 22.78 -6.76
CA PRO A 100 8.92 22.13 -8.02
C PRO A 100 7.65 22.06 -8.88
N THR A 101 7.84 22.06 -10.20
CA THR A 101 6.75 21.71 -11.12
C THR A 101 6.31 20.27 -10.89
N GLN A 102 5.05 19.94 -11.23
CA GLN A 102 4.56 18.56 -11.11
C GLN A 102 5.40 17.53 -11.89
N ALA A 103 6.07 17.94 -12.97
CA ALA A 103 6.98 17.07 -13.73
C ALA A 103 8.25 16.76 -12.93
N MET A 104 8.87 17.79 -12.34
CA MET A 104 10.04 17.61 -11.47
C MET A 104 9.70 16.80 -10.21
N LYS A 105 8.52 17.01 -9.62
CA LYS A 105 8.03 16.22 -8.49
C LYS A 105 7.87 14.75 -8.87
N ALA A 106 7.30 14.46 -10.04
CA ALA A 106 7.18 13.09 -10.54
C ALA A 106 8.53 12.44 -10.83
N GLU A 107 9.49 13.19 -11.39
CA GLU A 107 10.85 12.71 -11.63
C GLU A 107 11.56 12.33 -10.32
N ARG A 108 11.52 13.22 -9.32
CA ARG A 108 12.07 12.95 -7.97
C ARG A 108 11.41 11.76 -7.29
N LEU A 109 10.09 11.61 -7.41
CA LEU A 109 9.37 10.44 -6.89
C LEU A 109 9.83 9.16 -7.58
N HIS A 110 10.00 9.20 -8.90
CA HIS A 110 10.46 8.05 -9.66
C HIS A 110 11.89 7.66 -9.26
N GLU A 111 12.79 8.62 -9.13
CA GLU A 111 14.17 8.39 -8.70
C GLU A 111 14.23 7.77 -7.30
N ALA A 112 13.52 8.36 -6.32
CA ALA A 112 13.46 7.86 -4.95
C ALA A 112 12.82 6.45 -4.87
N MET A 113 11.76 6.21 -5.66
CA MET A 113 11.18 4.88 -5.80
C MET A 113 12.21 3.87 -6.32
N MET A 114 12.95 4.22 -7.38
CA MET A 114 13.93 3.32 -7.98
C MET A 114 15.12 3.06 -7.06
N GLU A 115 15.51 4.03 -6.22
CA GLU A 115 16.50 3.83 -5.17
C GLU A 115 15.98 2.87 -4.08
N TYR A 116 14.76 3.08 -3.60
CA TYR A 116 14.11 2.20 -2.63
C TYR A 116 13.98 0.76 -3.15
N LEU A 117 13.53 0.58 -4.40
CA LEU A 117 13.39 -0.74 -5.03
C LEU A 117 14.72 -1.45 -5.26
N ARG A 118 15.85 -0.72 -5.32
CA ARG A 118 17.20 -1.32 -5.35
C ARG A 118 17.68 -1.75 -3.98
N ALA A 119 17.34 -0.99 -2.93
CA ALA A 119 17.86 -1.21 -1.59
C ALA A 119 17.08 -2.26 -0.79
N VAL A 120 15.74 -2.24 -0.86
CA VAL A 120 14.88 -2.93 0.13
C VAL A 120 14.42 -4.34 -0.31
N PRO A 121 13.79 -4.55 -1.49
CA PRO A 121 13.23 -5.86 -1.86
C PRO A 121 14.27 -6.97 -2.10
N GLY A 122 15.54 -6.62 -2.31
CA GLY A 122 16.60 -7.56 -2.68
C GLY A 122 16.58 -7.89 -4.18
N LEU A 123 17.59 -8.64 -4.65
CA LEU A 123 17.62 -9.13 -6.03
C LEU A 123 16.41 -10.05 -6.27
N ASP A 124 15.75 -9.89 -7.41
CA ASP A 124 14.54 -10.65 -7.79
C ASP A 124 13.45 -10.70 -6.69
N GLN A 125 13.37 -9.65 -5.85
CA GLN A 125 12.36 -9.51 -4.79
C GLN A 125 12.46 -10.58 -3.68
N GLU A 126 13.62 -11.22 -3.51
CA GLU A 126 13.79 -12.34 -2.57
C GLU A 126 13.40 -12.01 -1.11
N ARG A 127 13.61 -10.77 -0.66
CA ARG A 127 13.40 -10.36 0.73
C ARG A 127 11.92 -10.13 1.04
N ILE A 128 11.17 -9.53 0.11
CA ILE A 128 9.72 -9.39 0.26
C ILE A 128 9.03 -10.76 0.21
N LEU A 129 9.50 -11.67 -0.64
CA LEU A 129 9.00 -13.06 -0.66
C LEU A 129 9.33 -13.80 0.64
N ALA A 130 10.52 -13.57 1.22
CA ALA A 130 10.86 -14.13 2.53
C ALA A 130 9.96 -13.57 3.65
N ALA A 131 9.65 -12.27 3.63
CA ALA A 131 8.71 -11.66 4.58
C ALA A 131 7.30 -12.27 4.45
N MET A 132 6.80 -12.45 3.23
CA MET A 132 5.51 -13.11 2.98
C MET A 132 5.45 -14.54 3.55
N ARG A 133 6.53 -15.33 3.43
CA ARG A 133 6.60 -16.68 4.03
C ARG A 133 6.60 -16.66 5.56
N ARG A 134 7.13 -15.59 6.17
CA ARG A 134 7.20 -15.43 7.63
C ARG A 134 5.89 -14.89 8.22
N PHE A 135 5.00 -14.34 7.40
CA PHE A 135 3.82 -13.61 7.85
C PHE A 135 2.87 -14.48 8.68
N GLU A 136 2.32 -15.55 8.11
CA GLU A 136 1.24 -16.32 8.73
C GLU A 136 1.63 -16.97 10.08
N PRO A 137 2.80 -17.63 10.22
CA PRO A 137 3.22 -18.18 11.51
C PRO A 137 3.40 -17.09 12.59
N ARG A 138 3.89 -15.91 12.21
CA ARG A 138 4.06 -14.78 13.12
C ARG A 138 2.73 -14.19 13.54
N ALA A 139 1.84 -13.93 12.57
CA ALA A 139 0.53 -13.37 12.83
C ALA A 139 -0.30 -14.29 13.72
N THR A 140 -0.26 -15.60 13.48
CA THR A 140 -0.95 -16.61 14.30
C THR A 140 -0.43 -16.60 15.75
N ARG A 141 0.89 -16.57 15.93
CA ARG A 141 1.47 -16.44 17.29
C ARG A 141 1.07 -15.12 17.94
N ALA A 142 1.09 -14.01 17.19
CA ALA A 142 0.76 -12.70 17.71
C ALA A 142 -0.68 -12.61 18.24
N LEU A 143 -1.65 -13.27 17.61
CA LEU A 143 -3.04 -13.33 18.11
C LEU A 143 -3.16 -13.94 19.52
N SER A 144 -2.22 -14.82 19.89
CA SER A 144 -2.22 -15.47 21.21
C SER A 144 -1.45 -14.69 22.28
N LEU A 145 -0.84 -13.56 21.92
CA LEU A 145 -0.09 -12.75 22.87
C LEU A 145 -1.02 -11.91 23.74
N ASP A 146 -0.84 -12.02 25.04
CA ASP A 146 -1.35 -11.05 26.00
C ASP A 146 -0.33 -9.90 26.11
N VAL A 147 -0.69 -8.73 25.55
CA VAL A 147 0.21 -7.58 25.43
C VAL A 147 -0.43 -6.39 26.14
N ALA A 148 0.20 -5.97 27.25
CA ALA A 148 -0.20 -4.78 27.97
C ALA A 148 -0.02 -3.51 27.09
N PRO A 149 -0.88 -2.49 27.24
CA PRO A 149 -0.80 -1.25 26.45
C PRO A 149 0.60 -0.59 26.47
N GLU A 150 1.27 -0.61 27.61
CA GLU A 150 2.59 0.01 27.81
C GLU A 150 3.70 -0.74 27.06
N ALA A 151 3.51 -2.05 26.80
CA ALA A 151 4.45 -2.89 26.07
C ALA A 151 4.16 -2.94 24.56
N LEU A 152 2.96 -2.54 24.13
CA LEU A 152 2.46 -2.75 22.76
C LEU A 152 3.42 -2.22 21.69
N ARG A 153 3.92 -0.99 21.85
CA ARG A 153 4.86 -0.38 20.91
C ARG A 153 6.14 -1.21 20.74
N ALA A 154 6.71 -1.72 21.84
CA ALA A 154 7.92 -2.51 21.81
C ALA A 154 7.69 -3.86 21.11
N VAL A 155 6.55 -4.50 21.39
CA VAL A 155 6.16 -5.76 20.74
C VAL A 155 5.91 -5.56 19.25
N ILE A 156 5.21 -4.49 18.84
CA ILE A 156 5.04 -4.13 17.42
C ILE A 156 6.39 -4.03 16.72
N LEU A 157 7.31 -3.23 17.25
CA LEU A 157 8.64 -3.04 16.66
C LEU A 157 9.43 -4.35 16.55
N GLN A 158 9.38 -5.18 17.60
CA GLN A 158 10.05 -6.47 17.60
C GLN A 158 9.47 -7.38 16.50
N GLU A 159 8.16 -7.49 16.39
CA GLU A 159 7.50 -8.39 15.45
C GLU A 159 7.66 -7.93 14.00
N THR A 160 7.52 -6.63 13.72
CA THR A 160 7.65 -6.11 12.37
C THR A 160 9.10 -6.17 11.88
N ARG A 161 10.10 -5.89 12.74
CA ARG A 161 11.52 -6.10 12.39
C ARG A 161 11.83 -7.55 12.08
N ALA A 162 11.24 -8.46 12.84
CA ALA A 162 11.47 -9.88 12.67
C ALA A 162 10.70 -10.47 11.46
N LEU A 163 9.70 -9.75 10.94
CA LEU A 163 9.03 -10.04 9.67
C LEU A 163 9.88 -9.56 8.48
N PHE A 164 10.21 -8.26 8.44
CA PHE A 164 10.85 -7.62 7.30
C PHE A 164 11.90 -6.57 7.73
N PRO A 165 13.08 -7.00 8.19
CA PRO A 165 14.08 -6.10 8.79
C PRO A 165 14.58 -5.03 7.82
N GLU A 166 14.66 -5.32 6.52
CA GLU A 166 15.23 -4.42 5.53
C GLU A 166 14.38 -3.16 5.27
N ARG A 167 13.06 -3.19 5.54
CA ARG A 167 12.23 -1.96 5.51
C ARG A 167 12.62 -0.96 6.59
N PHE A 168 13.19 -1.42 7.71
CA PHE A 168 13.53 -0.58 8.85
C PHE A 168 14.93 0.04 8.74
N LEU A 169 15.81 -0.53 7.90
CA LEU A 169 17.18 -0.04 7.70
C LEU A 169 17.22 1.40 7.18
N VAL A 170 16.21 1.82 6.41
CA VAL A 170 16.14 3.16 5.80
C VAL A 170 15.44 4.22 6.66
N LEU A 171 14.82 3.81 7.78
CA LEU A 171 13.98 4.69 8.61
C LEU A 171 14.71 5.33 9.78
N GLY A 172 15.67 4.61 10.36
CA GLY A 172 16.29 4.97 11.63
C GLY A 172 15.32 4.91 12.83
N PRO A 173 15.82 4.94 14.08
CA PRO A 173 15.01 4.62 15.27
C PRO A 173 13.76 5.48 15.46
N GLU A 174 13.81 6.77 15.09
CA GLU A 174 12.67 7.69 15.18
C GLU A 174 11.59 7.40 14.13
N GLY A 175 11.99 7.01 12.92
CA GLY A 175 11.05 6.60 11.87
C GLY A 175 10.31 5.32 12.28
N GLU A 176 11.04 4.36 12.85
CA GLU A 176 10.44 3.12 13.35
C GLU A 176 9.45 3.38 14.50
N ALA A 177 9.85 4.24 15.45
CA ALA A 177 9.00 4.68 16.55
C ALA A 177 7.65 5.21 16.04
N ARG A 178 7.73 6.13 15.08
CA ARG A 178 6.57 6.78 14.48
C ARG A 178 5.67 5.80 13.74
N ALA A 179 6.26 4.85 13.02
CA ALA A 179 5.53 3.79 12.33
C ALA A 179 4.74 2.93 13.33
N ALA A 180 5.40 2.45 14.39
CA ALA A 180 4.76 1.66 15.44
C ALA A 180 3.61 2.41 16.13
N ASP A 181 3.82 3.68 16.47
CA ASP A 181 2.80 4.51 17.11
C ASP A 181 1.60 4.76 16.18
N GLN A 182 1.85 4.96 14.88
CA GLN A 182 0.79 5.13 13.88
C GLN A 182 -0.01 3.84 13.69
N TRP A 183 0.64 2.69 13.59
CA TRP A 183 -0.06 1.42 13.46
C TRP A 183 -0.87 1.06 14.70
N ALA A 184 -0.37 1.35 15.90
CA ALA A 184 -1.12 1.16 17.13
C ALA A 184 -2.40 2.01 17.14
N ARG A 185 -2.32 3.30 16.75
CA ARG A 185 -3.51 4.16 16.63
C ARG A 185 -4.50 3.69 15.58
N LEU A 186 -4.03 3.21 14.43
CA LEU A 186 -4.89 2.68 13.37
C LEU A 186 -5.57 1.37 13.79
N ALA A 187 -4.83 0.50 14.48
CA ALA A 187 -5.35 -0.72 15.07
C ALA A 187 -6.47 -0.41 16.07
N GLU A 188 -6.25 0.57 16.96
CA GLU A 188 -7.25 1.03 17.94
C GLU A 188 -8.49 1.62 17.25
N ALA A 189 -8.33 2.40 16.17
CA ALA A 189 -9.43 2.93 15.38
C ALA A 189 -10.30 1.84 14.73
N HIS A 190 -9.74 0.64 14.55
CA HIS A 190 -10.46 -0.56 14.11
C HIS A 190 -10.95 -1.45 15.27
N GLY A 191 -10.85 -0.99 16.51
CA GLY A 191 -11.31 -1.72 17.70
C GLY A 191 -10.41 -2.88 18.09
N THR A 192 -9.13 -2.87 17.68
CA THR A 192 -8.16 -3.92 18.00
C THR A 192 -7.16 -3.45 19.05
N SER A 193 -6.76 -4.36 19.94
CA SER A 193 -5.79 -4.12 21.01
C SER A 193 -4.94 -5.38 21.24
N GLY A 194 -3.85 -5.27 22.01
CA GLY A 194 -3.01 -6.43 22.35
C GLY A 194 -2.46 -7.17 21.13
N GLY A 195 -2.53 -8.51 21.13
CA GLY A 195 -2.13 -9.37 20.01
C GLY A 195 -2.74 -9.01 18.65
N PRO A 196 -4.07 -8.82 18.53
CA PRO A 196 -4.73 -8.26 17.34
C PRO A 196 -4.09 -6.99 16.77
N ALA A 197 -3.69 -6.04 17.62
CA ALA A 197 -3.03 -4.80 17.17
C ALA A 197 -1.61 -5.07 16.63
N VAL A 198 -0.90 -6.07 17.17
CA VAL A 198 0.38 -6.53 16.61
C VAL A 198 0.18 -7.14 15.22
N VAL A 199 -0.89 -7.90 15.00
CA VAL A 199 -1.22 -8.43 13.66
C VAL A 199 -1.57 -7.33 12.69
N TYR A 200 -2.33 -6.31 13.12
CA TYR A 200 -2.58 -5.12 12.31
C TYR A 200 -1.27 -4.47 11.85
N ALA A 201 -0.30 -4.29 12.76
CA ALA A 201 1.00 -3.73 12.43
C ALA A 201 1.81 -4.62 11.46
N LEU A 202 1.78 -5.94 11.61
CA LEU A 202 2.40 -6.87 10.66
C LEU A 202 1.83 -6.69 9.25
N LEU A 203 0.50 -6.62 9.13
CA LEU A 203 -0.19 -6.36 7.85
C LEU A 203 0.16 -4.99 7.27
N ALA A 204 0.11 -3.94 8.09
CA ALA A 204 0.47 -2.58 7.70
C ALA A 204 1.92 -2.52 7.18
N SER A 205 2.85 -3.23 7.83
CA SER A 205 4.25 -3.28 7.41
C SER A 205 4.48 -4.07 6.12
N LEU A 206 3.58 -5.00 5.77
CA LEU A 206 3.70 -5.86 4.59
C LEU A 206 2.96 -5.28 3.39
N LEU A 207 1.71 -4.87 3.58
CA LEU A 207 0.76 -4.45 2.55
C LEU A 207 0.61 -2.92 2.42
N GLY A 208 1.26 -2.15 3.30
CA GLY A 208 1.11 -0.71 3.42
C GLY A 208 0.11 -0.34 4.52
N HIS A 209 0.32 0.80 5.19
CA HIS A 209 -0.45 1.12 6.41
C HIS A 209 -1.94 1.38 6.17
N GLY A 210 -2.30 1.72 4.92
CA GLY A 210 -3.68 1.94 4.47
C GLY A 210 -4.43 0.67 4.06
N PHE A 211 -3.86 -0.53 4.23
CA PHE A 211 -4.42 -1.78 3.69
C PHE A 211 -5.90 -2.02 4.02
N ALA A 212 -6.36 -1.57 5.19
CA ALA A 212 -7.75 -1.70 5.63
C ALA A 212 -8.76 -1.01 4.69
N ASN A 213 -8.34 0.03 3.97
CA ASN A 213 -9.16 0.79 3.03
C ASN A 213 -8.68 0.63 1.58
N ASP A 214 -7.72 -0.26 1.34
CA ASP A 214 -7.14 -0.43 0.02
C ASP A 214 -8.09 -1.20 -0.90
N PRO A 215 -8.46 -0.66 -2.08
CA PRO A 215 -9.32 -1.37 -3.01
C PRO A 215 -8.72 -2.70 -3.50
N LEU A 216 -7.39 -2.85 -3.48
CA LEU A 216 -6.69 -4.11 -3.80
C LEU A 216 -6.91 -5.19 -2.72
N PHE A 217 -7.20 -4.77 -1.48
CA PHE A 217 -7.44 -5.62 -0.33
C PHE A 217 -8.85 -5.43 0.24
N ALA A 218 -9.87 -5.39 -0.63
CA ALA A 218 -11.27 -5.16 -0.21
C ALA A 218 -11.78 -6.14 0.88
N TRP A 219 -11.16 -7.32 1.00
CA TRP A 219 -11.41 -8.28 2.07
C TRP A 219 -10.97 -7.78 3.45
N ALA A 220 -9.90 -6.97 3.55
CA ALA A 220 -9.30 -6.55 4.80
C ALA A 220 -10.22 -5.67 5.62
N GLY A 221 -10.71 -4.58 5.04
CA GLY A 221 -11.64 -3.67 5.72
C GLY A 221 -12.95 -4.35 6.13
N THR A 222 -13.44 -5.28 5.31
CA THR A 222 -14.67 -6.04 5.61
C THR A 222 -14.49 -6.91 6.85
N LYS A 223 -13.39 -7.66 6.93
CA LYS A 223 -13.14 -8.54 8.08
C LYS A 223 -12.72 -7.76 9.33
N LEU A 224 -12.03 -6.63 9.18
CA LEU A 224 -11.68 -5.74 10.31
C LEU A 224 -12.94 -5.21 10.98
N ARG A 225 -13.93 -4.76 10.20
CA ARG A 225 -15.23 -4.33 10.73
C ARG A 225 -16.02 -5.44 11.41
N ALA A 226 -15.80 -6.70 11.01
CA ALA A 226 -16.39 -7.86 11.67
C ALA A 226 -15.67 -8.26 12.97
N GLY A 227 -14.50 -7.66 13.26
CA GLY A 227 -13.68 -8.02 14.42
C GLY A 227 -13.00 -9.39 14.31
N ASP A 228 -13.01 -10.01 13.14
CA ASP A 228 -12.50 -11.38 12.93
C ASP A 228 -11.04 -11.34 12.45
N MET A 229 -10.12 -11.16 13.42
CA MET A 229 -8.69 -11.15 13.11
C MET A 229 -8.16 -12.50 12.64
N GLN A 230 -8.78 -13.62 13.04
CA GLN A 230 -8.35 -14.93 12.55
C GLN A 230 -8.63 -15.07 11.06
N ALA A 231 -9.83 -14.65 10.61
CA ALA A 231 -10.16 -14.63 9.20
C ALA A 231 -9.29 -13.67 8.38
N ILE A 232 -8.83 -12.57 8.97
CA ILE A 232 -7.87 -11.66 8.33
C ILE A 232 -6.52 -12.36 8.12
N VAL A 233 -6.00 -13.02 9.16
CA VAL A 233 -4.73 -13.74 9.07
C VAL A 233 -4.79 -14.82 7.99
N SER A 234 -5.86 -15.61 7.97
CA SER A 234 -6.04 -16.65 6.95
C SER A 234 -6.12 -16.08 5.53
N GLU A 235 -6.88 -14.99 5.31
CA GLU A 235 -6.99 -14.39 3.98
C GLU A 235 -5.68 -13.76 3.51
N ALA A 236 -4.95 -13.10 4.43
CA ALA A 236 -3.64 -12.54 4.15
C ALA A 236 -2.58 -13.63 3.87
N GLY A 237 -2.66 -14.77 4.57
CA GLY A 237 -1.86 -15.97 4.28
C GLY A 237 -2.10 -16.49 2.88
N LEU A 238 -3.37 -16.70 2.50
CA LEU A 238 -3.75 -17.10 1.13
C LEU A 238 -3.30 -16.10 0.07
N TYR A 239 -3.36 -14.80 0.35
CA TYR A 239 -2.81 -13.77 -0.53
C TYR A 239 -1.30 -13.94 -0.72
N CYS A 240 -0.55 -14.09 0.38
CA CYS A 240 0.90 -14.32 0.33
C CYS A 240 1.26 -15.58 -0.46
N GLU A 241 0.54 -16.69 -0.23
CA GLU A 241 0.74 -17.94 -0.96
C GLU A 241 0.51 -17.80 -2.47
N ARG A 242 -0.55 -17.09 -2.87
CA ARG A 242 -0.84 -16.83 -4.29
C ARG A 242 0.30 -16.06 -4.94
N VAL A 243 0.74 -14.96 -4.31
CA VAL A 243 1.88 -14.17 -4.82
C VAL A 243 3.14 -15.03 -4.94
N LEU A 244 3.45 -15.82 -3.91
CA LEU A 244 4.60 -16.72 -3.90
C LEU A 244 4.57 -17.74 -5.04
N ARG A 245 3.42 -18.36 -5.32
CA ARG A 245 3.24 -19.32 -6.42
C ARG A 245 3.49 -18.65 -7.77
N PHE A 246 2.87 -17.49 -8.00
CA PHE A 246 3.03 -16.75 -9.24
C PHE A 246 4.48 -16.33 -9.51
N MET A 247 5.20 -15.91 -8.47
CA MET A 247 6.59 -15.46 -8.60
C MET A 247 7.58 -16.62 -8.84
N ARG A 248 7.20 -17.87 -8.53
CA ARG A 248 8.02 -19.06 -8.78
C ARG A 248 7.91 -19.63 -10.21
N LYS A 249 6.99 -19.12 -11.04
CA LYS A 249 6.64 -19.70 -12.36
C LYS A 249 6.31 -21.22 -12.27
N GLU A 250 5.67 -21.64 -11.19
CA GLU A 250 5.06 -22.99 -11.08
C GLU A 250 3.63 -22.99 -11.63
#